data_AF-A0A6B2EHY7-F1
#
_entry.id   AF-A0A6B2EHY7-F1
#
_cell.length_a   1.000
_cell.length_b   1.000
_cell.length_c   1.000
_cell.angle_alpha   90.00
_cell.angle_beta   90.00
_cell.angle_gamma   90.00
#
_symmetry.space_group_name_H-M   'P 1'
#
loop_
_entity.id
_entity.type
_entity.pdbx_description
1 polymer ?
#
loop_
_entity_poly.entity_id
_entity_poly.type
_entity_poly.pdbx_seq_one_letter_code
_entity_poly.pdbx_strand_id
1 'polypeptide(L)'
;MADPRVKQLRIKTGVVKRLAKEKSCYEKEADAQKNRIDKLKNEGKDEHVLRKEEEVLQECFMIIPDSKRRLAKAYEELKDFLKAEVDLKETQEFTSAMAVIEEAKVQLS
;
A
#
# COMPACT_ATOMS: atom_id res chain seq x y z
N MET A 1 -31.80 13.05 -3.31
CA MET A 1 -30.91 11.88 -3.45
C MET A 1 -29.48 12.38 -3.39
N ALA A 2 -28.58 11.70 -2.68
CA ALA A 2 -27.16 12.05 -2.71
C ALA A 2 -26.59 11.83 -4.13
N ASP A 3 -25.68 12.70 -4.57
CA ASP A 3 -25.04 12.58 -5.89
C ASP A 3 -24.36 11.20 -6.02
N PRO A 4 -24.73 10.37 -7.02
CA PRO A 4 -24.14 9.05 -7.22
C PRO A 4 -22.61 9.05 -7.33
N ARG A 5 -22.01 10.16 -7.81
CA ARG A 5 -20.58 10.34 -7.96
C ARG A 5 -19.86 10.42 -6.61
N VAL A 6 -20.50 11.02 -5.60
CA VAL A 6 -19.98 11.07 -4.22
C VAL A 6 -19.85 9.66 -3.63
N LYS A 7 -20.81 8.77 -3.93
CA LYS A 7 -20.73 7.36 -3.53
C LYS A 7 -19.57 6.64 -4.21
N GLN A 8 -19.36 6.87 -5.51
CA GLN A 8 -18.25 6.27 -6.25
C GLN A 8 -16.90 6.76 -5.73
N LEU A 9 -16.79 8.05 -5.42
CA LEU A 9 -15.61 8.65 -4.82
C LEU A 9 -15.23 7.94 -3.53
N ARG A 10 -16.19 7.80 -2.60
CA ARG A 10 -16.00 7.07 -1.33
C ARG A 10 -15.51 5.64 -1.54
N ILE A 11 -16.07 4.93 -2.53
CA ILE A 11 -15.67 3.55 -2.86
C ILE A 11 -14.22 3.51 -3.35
N LYS A 12 -13.88 4.32 -4.35
CA LYS A 12 -12.53 4.38 -4.94
C LYS A 12 -11.48 4.80 -3.90
N THR A 13 -11.79 5.81 -3.09
CA THR A 13 -10.95 6.21 -1.95
C THR A 13 -10.73 5.06 -0.97
N GLY A 14 -11.79 4.31 -0.63
CA GLY A 14 -11.68 3.15 0.25
C GLY A 14 -10.80 2.03 -0.32
N VAL A 15 -10.83 1.81 -1.63
CA VAL A 15 -9.97 0.83 -2.32
C VAL A 15 -8.50 1.25 -2.21
N VAL A 16 -8.16 2.48 -2.58
CA VAL A 16 -6.78 3.00 -2.49
C VAL A 16 -6.26 2.93 -1.06
N LYS A 17 -7.07 3.34 -0.07
CA LYS A 17 -6.68 3.31 1.35
C LYS A 17 -6.37 1.90 1.85
N ARG A 18 -7.14 0.88 1.42
CA ARG A 18 -6.89 -0.52 1.81
C ARG A 18 -5.62 -1.06 1.17
N LEU A 19 -5.42 -0.81 -0.12
CA LEU A 19 -4.23 -1.28 -0.85
C LEU A 19 -2.94 -0.61 -0.33
N ALA A 20 -3.00 0.68 0.02
CA ALA A 20 -1.88 1.39 0.63
C ALA A 20 -1.48 0.78 1.99
N LYS A 21 -2.47 0.41 2.80
CA LYS A 21 -2.23 -0.30 4.08
C LYS A 21 -1.68 -1.71 3.85
N GLU A 22 -2.24 -2.46 2.91
CA GLU A 22 -1.80 -3.81 2.57
C GLU A 22 -0.31 -3.82 2.18
N LYS A 23 0.10 -2.93 1.26
CA LYS A 23 1.51 -2.76 0.89
C LYS A 23 2.38 -2.41 2.11
N SER A 24 1.97 -1.43 2.91
CA SER A 24 2.73 -1.01 4.09
C SER A 24 2.89 -2.13 5.13
N CYS A 25 1.89 -3.00 5.29
CA CYS A 25 1.98 -4.17 6.15
C CYS A 25 3.05 -5.15 5.64
N TYR A 26 3.04 -5.48 4.35
CA TYR A 26 4.03 -6.40 3.77
C TYR A 26 5.46 -5.85 3.81
N GLU A 27 5.65 -4.55 3.61
CA GLU A 27 6.96 -3.91 3.77
C GLU A 27 7.46 -4.01 5.22
N LYS A 28 6.59 -3.77 6.21
CA LYS A 28 6.94 -3.92 7.63
C LYS A 28 7.27 -5.36 8.01
N GLU A 29 6.59 -6.33 7.43
CA GLU A 29 6.88 -7.76 7.63
C GLU A 29 8.26 -8.12 7.07
N ALA A 30 8.58 -7.65 5.86
CA ALA A 30 9.91 -7.84 5.26
C ALA A 30 11.02 -7.18 6.10
N ASP A 31 10.78 -5.95 6.60
CA ASP A 31 11.73 -5.25 7.47
C ASP A 31 11.93 -5.98 8.81
N ALA A 32 10.84 -6.47 9.43
CA ALA A 32 10.92 -7.25 10.65
C ALA A 32 11.71 -8.54 10.46
N GLN A 33 11.49 -9.22 9.34
CA GLN A 33 12.20 -10.45 8.98
C GLN A 33 13.69 -10.18 8.71
N LYS A 34 14.01 -9.08 8.01
CA LYS A 34 15.40 -8.64 7.81
C LYS A 34 16.11 -8.35 9.13
N ASN A 35 15.46 -7.60 10.03
CA ASN A 35 15.99 -7.33 11.37
C ASN A 35 16.21 -8.61 12.19
N ARG A 36 15.35 -9.63 12.00
CA ARG A 36 15.52 -10.94 12.64
C ARG A 36 16.75 -11.67 12.11
N ILE A 37 16.95 -11.69 10.78
CA ILE A 37 18.15 -12.26 10.16
C ILE A 37 19.42 -11.58 10.69
N ASP A 38 19.44 -10.24 10.76
CA ASP A 38 20.61 -9.49 11.25
C ASP A 38 20.93 -9.82 12.72
N LYS A 39 19.91 -10.00 13.56
CA LYS A 39 20.09 -10.47 14.95
C LYS A 39 20.68 -11.87 15.00
N LEU A 40 20.16 -12.81 14.21
CA LEU A 40 20.66 -14.19 14.17
C LEU A 40 22.11 -14.26 13.65
N LYS A 41 22.47 -13.38 12.70
CA LYS A 41 23.86 -13.21 12.23
C LYS A 41 24.76 -12.74 13.36
N ASN A 42 24.35 -11.71 14.12
CA ASN A 42 25.10 -11.19 15.25
C ASN A 42 25.23 -12.20 16.42
N GLU A 43 24.23 -13.06 16.61
CA GLU A 43 24.25 -14.16 17.58
C GLU A 43 25.12 -15.35 17.14
N GLY A 44 25.68 -15.33 15.92
CA GLY A 44 26.51 -16.40 15.40
C GLY A 44 25.74 -17.70 15.14
N LYS A 45 24.45 -17.61 14.78
CA LYS A 45 23.66 -18.79 14.36
C LYS A 45 24.26 -19.41 13.11
N ASP A 46 24.06 -20.71 12.96
CA ASP A 46 24.61 -21.45 11.84
C ASP A 46 23.95 -21.07 10.49
N GLU A 47 24.64 -21.39 9.41
CA GLU A 47 24.22 -21.06 8.05
C GLU A 47 22.90 -21.71 7.63
N HIS A 48 22.54 -22.88 8.16
CA HIS A 48 21.28 -23.54 7.81
C HIS A 48 20.10 -22.74 8.38
N VAL A 49 20.21 -22.26 9.61
CA VAL A 49 19.20 -21.36 10.20
C VAL A 49 19.10 -20.07 9.41
N LEU A 50 20.23 -19.41 9.12
CA LEU A 50 20.21 -18.14 8.38
C LEU A 50 19.59 -18.29 6.98
N ARG A 51 19.92 -19.36 6.27
CA ARG A 51 19.36 -19.66 4.95
C ARG A 51 17.86 -19.86 5.00
N LYS A 52 17.35 -20.53 6.03
CA LYS A 52 15.91 -20.73 6.18
C LYS A 52 15.17 -19.40 6.40
N GLU A 53 15.77 -18.49 7.15
CA GLU A 53 15.21 -17.16 7.38
C GLU A 53 15.27 -16.27 6.13
N GLU A 54 16.32 -16.42 5.33
CA GLU A 54 16.43 -15.76 4.03
C GLU A 54 15.37 -16.27 3.04
N GLU A 55 15.02 -17.56 3.04
CA GLU A 55 13.86 -18.08 2.29
C GLU A 55 12.55 -17.39 2.69
N VAL A 56 12.28 -17.29 3.99
CA VAL A 56 11.09 -16.60 4.52
C VAL A 56 11.08 -15.13 4.09
N LEU A 57 12.24 -14.46 4.12
CA LEU A 57 12.35 -13.08 3.64
C LEU A 57 12.02 -12.96 2.14
N GLN A 58 12.44 -13.93 1.32
CA GLN A 58 12.08 -13.95 -0.10
C GLN A 58 10.57 -14.11 -0.30
N GLU A 59 9.90 -14.97 0.47
CA GLU A 59 8.44 -15.12 0.44
C GLU A 59 7.73 -13.79 0.75
N CYS A 60 8.22 -13.04 1.76
CA CYS A 60 7.72 -11.70 2.07
C CYS A 60 7.93 -10.70 0.91
N PHE A 61 9.06 -10.79 0.19
CA PHE A 61 9.30 -9.93 -0.96
C PHE A 61 8.43 -10.27 -2.16
N MET A 62 8.05 -11.53 -2.36
CA MET A 62 7.27 -11.97 -3.53
C MET A 62 5.86 -11.35 -3.59
N ILE A 63 5.29 -10.94 -2.45
CA ILE A 63 3.93 -10.37 -2.37
C ILE A 63 3.89 -8.83 -2.56
N ILE A 64 4.99 -8.13 -2.32
CA ILE A 64 5.07 -6.67 -2.41
C ILE A 64 4.86 -6.15 -3.85
N PRO A 65 5.40 -6.76 -4.92
CA PRO A 65 5.21 -6.29 -6.29
C PRO A 65 3.74 -6.26 -6.73
N ASP A 66 2.95 -7.30 -6.41
CA ASP A 66 1.55 -7.34 -6.83
C ASP A 66 0.69 -6.35 -6.02
N SER A 67 0.98 -6.18 -4.71
CA SER A 67 0.30 -5.14 -3.92
C SER A 67 0.62 -3.73 -4.42
N LYS A 68 1.88 -3.43 -4.79
CA LYS A 68 2.28 -2.17 -5.44
C LYS A 68 1.56 -1.97 -6.78
N ARG A 69 1.48 -3.00 -7.62
CA ARG A 69 0.77 -2.95 -8.91
C ARG A 69 -0.72 -2.66 -8.74
N ARG A 70 -1.39 -3.35 -7.81
CA ARG A 70 -2.80 -3.13 -7.50
C ARG A 70 -3.04 -1.70 -6.99
N LEU A 71 -2.17 -1.23 -6.08
CA LEU A 71 -2.23 0.14 -5.56
C LEU A 71 -2.05 1.17 -6.67
N ALA A 72 -1.07 0.99 -7.56
CA ALA A 72 -0.79 1.92 -8.66
C ALA A 72 -1.99 2.07 -9.59
N LYS A 73 -2.64 0.95 -9.93
CA LYS A 73 -3.86 0.96 -10.74
C LYS A 73 -4.99 1.72 -10.06
N ALA A 74 -5.29 1.40 -8.80
CA ALA A 74 -6.35 2.05 -8.06
C ALA A 74 -6.09 3.56 -7.83
N TYR A 75 -4.82 3.92 -7.64
CA TYR A 75 -4.37 5.29 -7.51
C TYR A 75 -4.65 6.11 -8.77
N GLU A 76 -4.25 5.61 -9.95
CA GLU A 76 -4.53 6.30 -11.21
C GLU A 76 -6.03 6.38 -11.48
N GLU A 77 -6.80 5.30 -11.21
CA GLU A 77 -8.26 5.33 -11.34
C GLU A 77 -8.94 6.36 -10.43
N LEU A 78 -8.46 6.55 -9.20
CA LEU A 78 -9.00 7.56 -8.29
C LEU A 78 -8.57 8.97 -8.72
N LYS A 79 -7.32 9.13 -9.15
CA LYS A 79 -6.77 10.40 -9.62
C LYS A 79 -7.49 10.90 -10.88
N ASP A 80 -7.76 10.02 -11.84
CA ASP A 80 -8.50 10.38 -13.05
C ASP A 80 -9.96 10.70 -12.73
N PHE A 81 -10.57 10.01 -11.78
CA PHE A 81 -11.90 10.33 -11.29
C PHE A 81 -11.95 11.73 -10.63
N LEU A 82 -10.95 12.08 -9.81
CA LEU A 82 -10.85 13.42 -9.20
C LEU A 82 -10.67 14.53 -10.24
N LYS A 83 -9.95 14.27 -11.34
CA LYS A 83 -9.81 15.22 -12.45
C LYS A 83 -11.11 15.40 -13.25
N ALA A 84 -11.90 14.35 -13.38
CA ALA A 84 -13.18 14.40 -14.10
C ALA A 84 -14.26 15.13 -13.29
N GLU A 85 -14.27 14.96 -11.98
CA GLU A 85 -15.33 15.42 -11.08
C GLU A 85 -14.88 16.61 -10.19
N VAL A 86 -14.20 17.60 -10.79
CA VAL A 86 -13.66 18.78 -10.08
C VAL A 86 -14.77 19.65 -9.48
N ASP A 87 -15.99 19.58 -10.01
CA ASP A 87 -17.18 20.23 -9.46
C ASP A 87 -17.54 19.71 -8.05
N LEU A 88 -17.05 18.53 -7.66
CA LEU A 88 -17.23 17.97 -6.32
C LEU A 88 -16.18 18.43 -5.30
N LYS A 89 -15.27 19.35 -5.66
CA LYS A 89 -14.16 19.80 -4.79
C LYS A 89 -14.58 20.32 -3.41
N GLU A 90 -15.79 20.84 -3.28
CA GLU A 90 -16.34 21.38 -2.02
C GLU A 90 -16.90 20.28 -1.11
N THR A 91 -16.97 19.03 -1.59
CA THR A 91 -17.41 17.89 -0.80
C THR A 91 -16.30 17.37 0.11
N GLN A 92 -16.70 16.86 1.27
CA GLN A 92 -15.78 16.24 2.22
C GLN A 92 -15.12 15.00 1.61
N GLU A 93 -15.84 14.26 0.77
CA GLU A 93 -15.35 13.06 0.09
C GLU A 93 -14.22 13.38 -0.90
N PHE A 94 -14.32 14.49 -1.65
CA PHE A 94 -13.25 14.92 -2.56
C PHE A 94 -11.99 15.32 -1.80
N THR A 95 -12.14 16.08 -0.72
CA THR A 95 -11.01 16.46 0.13
C THR A 95 -10.34 15.21 0.74
N SER A 96 -11.15 14.27 1.22
CA SER A 96 -10.68 13.00 1.80
C SER A 96 -9.96 12.14 0.75
N ALA A 97 -10.48 12.09 -0.47
CA ALA A 97 -9.88 11.38 -1.59
C ALA A 97 -8.52 11.96 -1.98
N MET A 98 -8.38 13.29 -2.02
CA MET A 98 -7.09 13.94 -2.27
C MET A 98 -6.06 13.61 -1.19
N ALA A 99 -6.44 13.64 0.08
CA ALA A 99 -5.55 13.26 1.18
C ALA A 99 -5.05 11.82 1.03
N VAL A 100 -5.95 10.88 0.68
CA VAL A 100 -5.59 9.47 0.45
C VAL A 100 -4.68 9.30 -0.77
N ILE A 101 -4.85 10.11 -1.82
CA ILE A 101 -3.93 10.13 -2.97
C ILE A 101 -2.52 10.53 -2.53
N GLU A 102 -2.37 11.61 -1.77
CA GLU A 102 -1.04 12.03 -1.29
C GLU A 102 -0.40 10.99 -0.36
N GLU A 103 -1.17 10.37 0.54
CA GLU A 103 -0.69 9.26 1.38
C GLU A 103 -0.25 8.04 0.54
N ALA A 104 -1.06 7.65 -0.46
CA ALA A 104 -0.78 6.51 -1.31
C ALA A 104 0.41 6.74 -2.25
N LYS A 105 0.69 7.99 -2.62
CA LYS A 105 1.84 8.37 -3.44
C LYS A 105 3.17 8.01 -2.77
N VAL A 106 3.28 8.21 -1.45
CA VAL A 106 4.45 7.79 -0.65
C VAL A 106 4.62 6.26 -0.67
N GLN A 107 3.52 5.52 -0.78
CA GLN A 107 3.55 4.07 -0.91
C GLN A 107 3.84 3.62 -2.36
N LEU A 108 3.85 4.50 -3.35
CA LEU A 108 4.09 4.16 -4.75
C LEU A 108 5.48 4.55 -5.26
N SER A 109 6.15 5.51 -4.61
CA SER A 109 7.60 5.70 -4.73
C SER A 109 8.31 4.41 -4.34
#